data_AF-A0A978TJM9-F1
#
_entry.id   AF-A0A978TJM9-F1
#
_cell.length_a   1.000
_cell.length_b   1.000
_cell.length_c   1.000
_cell.angle_alpha   90.00
_cell.angle_beta   90.00
_cell.angle_gamma   90.00
#
_symmetry.space_group_name_H-M   'P 1'
#
loop_
_entity.id
_entity.type
_entity.pdbx_description
1 polymer ?
#
loop_
_entity_poly.entity_id
_entity_poly.type
_entity_poly.pdbx_seq_one_letter_code
_entity_poly.pdbx_strand_id
1 'polypeptide(L)'
;MTSSYHITRHDDILRVGFNKEILAQGDRIVRDAEAQLEALMEAGHLNGGKLIKIDGKMSLLVSYVLGHKLSHLYGAIAISDPRLEAYIVVKSDTPDYPLASRIDAKTGEVTPLKDESLPSESSFEIGWEGNILKAQLNGKVSVEGDRIVRDTYTQLQNLIDAGQLPGGKQPLLINGRAPITTGFAIASRVAHLYRTVAVFDPKLGECGLDKYVVVIDHGGYRVGETILAPPPPEPPDCPADAPSDRSLIDAASDSPPPDSTAPSPTTSDRSSSSVKAVICGFPNTGKTCLHDGLKKALHRIPDVRDAYVISGCPDGEGSWFSETVRHNPELARKLKDEYKTKFTPEFAAAKAREIAAIANSLLVFDVGGKLSAENRTIMSPATHAVILAKSDAEVEAWQAFCRELDLPIVAILYSDYHGTSDRVATPQEYRSEGEFPILQGFVHHLDRTEDASSRLMVRELARVLVNLAIEQRAHRTIGTSRQIS
;
A
#
# COMPACT_ATOMS: atom_id res chain seq x y z
N MET A 1 -14.47 -25.68 -4.69
CA MET A 1 -14.31 -24.72 -3.56
C MET A 1 -14.24 -23.33 -4.15
N THR A 2 -14.86 -22.33 -3.51
CA THR A 2 -14.78 -20.94 -3.96
C THR A 2 -13.37 -20.39 -3.70
N SER A 3 -12.74 -19.84 -4.74
CA SER A 3 -11.36 -19.36 -4.70
C SER A 3 -11.25 -17.96 -4.11
N SER A 4 -10.24 -17.70 -3.28
CA SER A 4 -9.96 -16.40 -2.65
C SER A 4 -9.28 -15.39 -3.58
N TYR A 5 -8.85 -15.84 -4.74
CA TYR A 5 -8.20 -15.03 -5.77
C TYR A 5 -8.87 -15.31 -7.11
N HIS A 6 -8.73 -14.41 -8.09
CA HIS A 6 -9.29 -14.57 -9.43
C HIS A 6 -8.26 -14.16 -10.47
N ILE A 7 -8.08 -15.00 -11.48
CA ILE A 7 -7.20 -14.79 -12.61
C ILE A 7 -8.00 -15.07 -13.89
N THR A 8 -8.07 -14.09 -14.77
CA THR A 8 -8.71 -14.24 -16.08
C THR A 8 -7.81 -13.65 -17.14
N ARG A 9 -7.86 -14.18 -18.36
CA ARG A 9 -7.08 -13.67 -19.49
C ARG A 9 -8.01 -13.06 -20.53
N HIS A 10 -7.64 -11.89 -21.02
CA HIS A 10 -8.21 -11.25 -22.20
C HIS A 10 -7.06 -10.79 -23.10
N ASP A 11 -6.92 -11.40 -24.28
CA ASP A 11 -5.81 -11.15 -25.21
C ASP A 11 -4.42 -11.31 -24.58
N ASP A 12 -3.65 -10.23 -24.51
CA ASP A 12 -2.33 -10.15 -23.89
C ASP A 12 -2.38 -9.56 -22.47
N ILE A 13 -3.57 -9.45 -21.87
CA ILE A 13 -3.79 -8.94 -20.50
C ILE A 13 -4.30 -10.05 -19.59
N LEU A 14 -3.55 -10.31 -18.51
CA LEU A 14 -3.96 -11.12 -17.38
C LEU A 14 -4.58 -10.21 -16.31
N ARG A 15 -5.89 -10.32 -16.12
CA ARG A 15 -6.62 -9.61 -15.08
C ARG A 15 -6.58 -10.41 -13.79
N VAL A 16 -6.13 -9.79 -12.70
CA VAL A 16 -5.98 -10.43 -11.39
C VAL A 16 -6.67 -9.65 -10.28
N GLY A 17 -7.16 -10.35 -9.26
CA GLY A 17 -7.82 -9.69 -8.14
C GLY A 17 -8.21 -10.61 -7.00
N PHE A 18 -8.31 -10.05 -5.80
CA PHE A 18 -8.85 -10.76 -4.63
C PHE A 18 -10.36 -10.99 -4.75
N ASN A 19 -10.81 -12.15 -4.30
CA ASN A 19 -12.23 -12.39 -4.08
C ASN A 19 -12.70 -11.62 -2.84
N LYS A 20 -13.54 -10.61 -3.04
CA LYS A 20 -14.04 -9.75 -1.95
C LYS A 20 -14.96 -10.46 -0.97
N GLU A 21 -15.54 -11.59 -1.38
CA GLU A 21 -16.46 -12.37 -0.55
C GLU A 21 -15.72 -13.34 0.40
N ILE A 22 -14.42 -13.56 0.16
CA ILE A 22 -13.61 -14.51 0.92
C ILE A 22 -12.46 -13.77 1.59
N LEU A 23 -12.51 -13.69 2.91
CA LEU A 23 -11.35 -13.28 3.70
C LEU A 23 -10.36 -14.45 3.74
N ALA A 24 -9.16 -14.22 3.21
CA ALA A 24 -8.09 -15.22 3.15
C ALA A 24 -6.75 -14.56 3.52
N GLN A 25 -5.86 -15.35 4.11
CA GLN A 25 -4.48 -14.95 4.41
C GLN A 25 -3.54 -15.31 3.26
N GLY A 26 -2.29 -14.84 3.33
CA GLY A 26 -1.31 -14.98 2.25
C GLY A 26 -1.12 -16.40 1.76
N ASP A 27 -1.09 -17.38 2.66
CA ASP A 27 -0.94 -18.81 2.39
C ASP A 27 -2.06 -19.36 1.48
N ARG A 28 -3.33 -19.05 1.80
CA ARG A 28 -4.48 -19.48 1.01
C ARG A 28 -4.58 -18.73 -0.31
N ILE A 29 -4.31 -17.42 -0.30
CA ILE A 29 -4.34 -16.59 -1.52
C ILE A 29 -3.32 -17.10 -2.54
N VAL A 30 -2.10 -17.44 -2.09
CA VAL A 30 -1.03 -18.00 -2.93
C VAL A 30 -1.45 -19.35 -3.54
N ARG A 31 -1.99 -20.26 -2.72
CA ARG A 31 -2.53 -21.55 -3.21
C ARG A 31 -3.60 -21.37 -4.28
N ASP A 32 -4.54 -20.48 -4.02
CA ASP A 32 -5.66 -20.21 -4.92
C ASP A 32 -5.20 -19.55 -6.23
N ALA A 33 -4.22 -18.64 -6.17
CA ALA A 33 -3.63 -18.00 -7.34
C ALA A 33 -2.84 -18.99 -8.20
N GLU A 34 -2.03 -19.87 -7.60
CA GLU A 34 -1.31 -20.92 -8.34
C GLU A 34 -2.29 -21.86 -9.04
N ALA A 35 -3.27 -22.40 -8.31
CA ALA A 35 -4.22 -23.36 -8.86
C ALA A 35 -5.01 -22.80 -10.05
N GLN A 36 -5.38 -21.51 -10.02
CA GLN A 36 -6.04 -20.88 -11.17
C GLN A 36 -5.10 -20.66 -12.35
N LEU A 37 -3.85 -20.30 -12.09
CA LEU A 37 -2.88 -20.13 -13.16
C LEU A 37 -2.60 -21.47 -13.86
N GLU A 38 -2.45 -22.55 -13.09
CA GLU A 38 -2.29 -23.91 -13.60
C GLU A 38 -3.51 -24.33 -14.43
N ALA A 39 -4.73 -24.10 -13.93
CA ALA A 39 -5.95 -24.37 -14.68
C ALA A 39 -6.01 -23.61 -16.02
N LEU A 40 -5.56 -22.35 -16.06
CA LEU A 40 -5.47 -21.57 -17.30
C LEU A 40 -4.40 -22.12 -18.26
N MET A 41 -3.28 -22.61 -17.74
CA MET A 41 -2.22 -23.26 -18.54
C MET A 41 -2.71 -24.59 -19.13
N GLU A 42 -3.33 -25.44 -18.31
CA GLU A 42 -3.89 -26.74 -18.71
C GLU A 42 -5.01 -26.59 -19.75
N ALA A 43 -5.84 -25.56 -19.61
CA ALA A 43 -6.88 -25.23 -20.58
C ALA A 43 -6.35 -24.62 -21.90
N GLY A 44 -5.02 -24.41 -22.03
CA GLY A 44 -4.43 -23.78 -23.21
C GLY A 44 -4.77 -22.29 -23.35
N HIS A 45 -5.19 -21.64 -22.26
CA HIS A 45 -5.40 -20.20 -22.23
C HIS A 45 -4.11 -19.43 -21.98
N LEU A 46 -2.99 -20.08 -21.61
CA LEU A 46 -1.67 -19.48 -21.41
C LEU A 46 -0.59 -20.17 -22.25
N ASN A 47 -0.66 -19.99 -23.56
CA ASN A 47 0.25 -20.64 -24.53
C ASN A 47 1.62 -19.94 -24.69
N GLY A 48 1.94 -18.96 -23.84
CA GLY A 48 3.12 -18.12 -23.99
C GLY A 48 3.02 -17.07 -25.11
N GLY A 49 4.11 -16.37 -25.35
CA GLY A 49 4.17 -15.30 -26.36
C GLY A 49 5.28 -14.29 -26.10
N LYS A 50 5.30 -13.21 -26.89
CA LYS A 50 6.30 -12.14 -26.73
C LYS A 50 6.10 -11.33 -25.45
N LEU A 51 4.85 -11.03 -25.09
CA LEU A 51 4.49 -10.17 -23.97
C LEU A 51 3.23 -10.70 -23.27
N ILE A 52 3.21 -10.59 -21.94
CA ILE A 52 1.99 -10.61 -21.15
C ILE A 52 1.95 -9.35 -20.27
N LYS A 53 0.83 -8.66 -20.27
CA LYS A 53 0.51 -7.56 -19.35
C LYS A 53 -0.30 -8.08 -18.19
N ILE A 54 -0.10 -7.55 -16.99
CA ILE A 54 -0.89 -7.90 -15.81
C ILE A 54 -1.56 -6.64 -15.28
N ASP A 55 -2.87 -6.73 -15.08
CA ASP A 55 -3.72 -5.64 -14.61
C ASP A 55 -4.55 -6.10 -13.40
N GLY A 56 -4.54 -5.32 -12.34
CA GLY A 56 -5.36 -5.55 -11.15
C GLY A 56 -4.60 -5.71 -9.84
N LYS A 57 -5.35 -5.95 -8.77
CA LYS A 57 -4.85 -5.93 -7.39
C LYS A 57 -4.24 -7.28 -7.03
N MET A 58 -3.00 -7.27 -6.58
CA MET A 58 -2.30 -8.48 -6.12
C MET A 58 -1.51 -8.22 -4.83
N SER A 59 -1.17 -9.28 -4.10
CA SER A 59 -0.23 -9.19 -2.98
C SER A 59 1.20 -9.36 -3.47
N LEU A 60 2.17 -8.96 -2.65
CA LEU A 60 3.58 -9.25 -2.92
C LEU A 60 3.79 -10.76 -3.11
N LEU A 61 3.19 -11.62 -2.27
CA LEU A 61 3.32 -13.07 -2.40
C LEU A 61 2.85 -13.60 -3.77
N VAL A 62 1.70 -13.13 -4.26
CA VAL A 62 1.17 -13.53 -5.58
C VAL A 62 2.08 -13.09 -6.72
N SER A 63 2.76 -11.95 -6.58
CA SER A 63 3.72 -11.47 -7.60
C SER A 63 4.87 -12.46 -7.84
N TYR A 64 5.30 -13.19 -6.80
CA TYR A 64 6.33 -14.23 -6.95
C TYR A 64 5.82 -15.44 -7.72
N VAL A 65 4.60 -15.90 -7.40
CA VAL A 65 3.95 -17.03 -8.11
C VAL A 65 3.78 -16.70 -9.59
N LEU A 66 3.18 -15.54 -9.89
CA LEU A 66 2.95 -15.10 -11.27
C LEU A 66 4.27 -14.87 -12.00
N GLY A 67 5.23 -14.17 -11.39
CA GLY A 67 6.51 -13.87 -11.99
C GLY A 67 7.32 -15.11 -12.33
N HIS A 68 7.26 -16.13 -11.47
CA HIS A 68 7.88 -17.41 -11.72
C HIS A 68 7.19 -18.20 -12.86
N LYS A 69 5.89 -18.46 -12.75
CA LYS A 69 5.21 -19.33 -13.73
C LYS A 69 5.13 -18.68 -15.12
N LEU A 70 4.90 -17.37 -15.19
CA LEU A 70 4.79 -16.65 -16.46
C LEU A 70 6.16 -16.40 -17.13
N SER A 71 7.27 -16.35 -16.38
CA SER A 71 8.60 -16.10 -16.98
C SER A 71 9.02 -17.23 -17.91
N HIS A 72 8.55 -18.46 -17.66
CA HIS A 72 8.76 -19.62 -18.52
C HIS A 72 7.95 -19.58 -19.82
N LEU A 73 6.87 -18.80 -19.87
CA LEU A 73 5.92 -18.78 -20.99
C LEU A 73 6.11 -17.55 -21.90
N TYR A 74 6.50 -16.42 -21.32
CA TYR A 74 6.52 -15.14 -22.03
C TYR A 74 7.91 -14.53 -22.11
N GLY A 75 8.25 -13.97 -23.28
CA GLY A 75 9.47 -13.21 -23.50
C GLY A 75 9.58 -12.04 -22.52
N ALA A 76 8.51 -11.27 -22.36
CA ALA A 76 8.41 -10.16 -21.42
C ALA A 76 7.12 -10.21 -20.57
N ILE A 77 7.21 -9.65 -19.36
CA ILE A 77 6.09 -9.46 -18.43
C ILE A 77 6.04 -7.97 -18.08
N ALA A 78 4.86 -7.36 -18.18
CA ALA A 78 4.65 -5.97 -17.81
C ALA A 78 3.49 -5.80 -16.81
N ILE A 79 3.65 -4.93 -15.81
CA ILE A 79 2.66 -4.71 -14.74
C ILE A 79 2.06 -3.32 -14.87
N SER A 80 0.73 -3.21 -14.81
CA SER A 80 0.06 -1.91 -14.84
C SER A 80 0.49 -1.05 -13.64
N ASP A 81 0.93 0.17 -13.93
CA ASP A 81 1.06 1.24 -12.95
C ASP A 81 0.08 2.37 -13.32
N PRO A 82 -1.10 2.42 -12.68
CA PRO A 82 -2.12 3.42 -12.97
C PRO A 82 -1.63 4.86 -12.81
N ARG A 83 -0.60 5.10 -11.98
CA ARG A 83 -0.04 6.44 -11.75
C ARG A 83 0.71 6.96 -12.97
N LEU A 84 1.25 6.04 -13.77
CA LEU A 84 2.01 6.35 -14.98
C LEU A 84 1.15 6.22 -16.25
N GLU A 85 -0.13 5.81 -16.12
CA GLU A 85 -0.98 5.39 -17.23
C GLU A 85 -0.27 4.42 -18.19
N ALA A 86 0.58 3.54 -17.64
CA ALA A 86 1.47 2.68 -18.41
C ALA A 86 1.67 1.33 -17.72
N TYR A 87 2.23 0.36 -18.45
CA TYR A 87 2.74 -0.89 -17.91
C TYR A 87 4.26 -0.80 -17.77
N ILE A 88 4.80 -1.23 -16.65
CA ILE A 88 6.24 -1.31 -16.41
C ILE A 88 6.71 -2.72 -16.74
N VAL A 89 7.70 -2.86 -17.63
CA VAL A 89 8.30 -4.17 -17.96
C VAL A 89 9.17 -4.64 -16.79
N VAL A 90 8.74 -5.70 -16.11
CA VAL A 90 9.37 -6.25 -14.89
C VAL A 90 10.28 -7.45 -15.14
N LYS A 91 10.14 -8.08 -16.30
CA LYS A 91 10.98 -9.17 -16.80
C LYS A 91 11.02 -9.09 -18.32
N SER A 92 12.18 -9.32 -18.92
CA SER A 92 12.31 -9.42 -20.37
C SER A 92 13.53 -10.21 -20.82
N ASP A 93 13.31 -11.11 -21.78
CA ASP A 93 14.34 -11.81 -22.55
C ASP A 93 14.31 -11.39 -24.03
N THR A 94 13.67 -10.26 -24.36
CA THR A 94 13.47 -9.79 -25.73
C THR A 94 13.80 -8.31 -25.88
N PRO A 95 14.47 -7.90 -26.97
CA PRO A 95 14.76 -6.50 -27.23
C PRO A 95 13.50 -5.67 -27.54
N ASP A 96 12.40 -6.31 -27.95
CA ASP A 96 11.14 -5.63 -28.29
C ASP A 96 10.54 -4.91 -27.07
N TYR A 97 10.79 -5.43 -25.86
CA TYR A 97 10.28 -4.90 -24.60
C TYR A 97 11.42 -4.83 -23.58
N PRO A 98 12.30 -3.82 -23.63
CA PRO A 98 13.44 -3.73 -22.73
C PRO A 98 13.03 -3.74 -21.26
N LEU A 99 13.82 -4.37 -20.39
CA LEU A 99 13.60 -4.34 -18.94
C LEU A 99 13.47 -2.88 -18.45
N ALA A 100 12.52 -2.65 -17.53
CA ALA A 100 12.19 -1.33 -16.99
C ALA A 100 11.71 -0.30 -18.03
N SER A 101 11.39 -0.69 -19.27
CA SER A 101 10.65 0.19 -20.17
C SER A 101 9.19 0.35 -19.73
N ARG A 102 8.57 1.43 -20.20
CA ARG A 102 7.15 1.71 -20.02
C ARG A 102 6.41 1.40 -21.32
N ILE A 103 5.24 0.78 -21.22
CA ILE A 103 4.32 0.56 -22.33
C ILE A 103 3.10 1.43 -22.07
N ASP A 104 2.86 2.44 -22.90
CA ASP A 104 1.69 3.32 -22.75
C ASP A 104 0.40 2.48 -22.79
N ALA A 105 -0.50 2.67 -21.81
CA ALA A 105 -1.68 1.83 -21.67
C ALA A 105 -2.73 2.05 -22.78
N LYS A 106 -2.69 3.19 -23.48
CA LYS A 106 -3.64 3.57 -24.54
C LYS A 106 -3.05 3.29 -25.92
N THR A 107 -1.81 3.68 -26.17
CA THR A 107 -1.16 3.60 -27.49
C THR A 107 -0.36 2.31 -27.69
N GLY A 108 0.07 1.66 -26.60
CA GLY A 108 0.99 0.52 -26.64
C GLY A 108 2.43 0.91 -26.99
N GLU A 109 2.75 2.21 -27.06
CA GLU A 109 4.09 2.68 -27.35
C GLU A 109 5.08 2.30 -26.24
N VAL A 110 6.23 1.75 -26.62
CA VAL A 110 7.28 1.33 -25.69
C VAL A 110 8.30 2.46 -25.55
N THR A 111 8.41 3.01 -24.34
CA THR A 111 9.41 4.02 -23.98
C THR A 111 10.45 3.41 -23.05
N PRO A 112 11.72 3.25 -23.49
CA PRO A 112 12.80 2.82 -22.61
C PRO A 112 13.02 3.82 -21.46
N LEU A 113 13.36 3.31 -20.28
CA LEU A 113 13.76 4.18 -19.17
C LEU A 113 15.07 4.89 -19.54
N LYS A 114 15.00 6.23 -19.62
CA LYS A 114 16.15 7.09 -19.93
C LYS A 114 17.25 6.93 -18.87
N ASP A 115 18.51 6.96 -19.28
CA ASP A 115 19.69 6.89 -18.38
C ASP A 115 20.11 8.26 -17.83
N GLU A 116 19.25 9.27 -17.90
CA GLU A 116 19.58 10.61 -17.40
C GLU A 116 19.80 10.63 -15.88
N SER A 117 20.82 11.38 -15.45
CA SER A 117 21.29 11.60 -14.06
C SER A 117 20.84 10.53 -13.06
N LEU A 118 21.34 9.30 -13.26
CA LEU A 118 21.14 8.20 -12.33
C LEU A 118 21.45 8.70 -10.91
N PRO A 119 20.55 8.55 -9.93
CA PRO A 119 20.90 8.86 -8.55
C PRO A 119 22.14 8.04 -8.17
N SER A 120 23.07 8.66 -7.44
CA SER A 120 24.31 7.99 -7.00
C SER A 120 24.02 6.80 -6.09
N GLU A 121 22.87 6.81 -5.42
CA GLU A 121 22.37 5.75 -4.56
C GLU A 121 21.26 4.96 -5.28
N SER A 122 21.23 3.65 -5.04
CA SER A 122 20.16 2.78 -5.53
C SER A 122 18.84 3.06 -4.81
N SER A 123 17.72 2.98 -5.54
CA SER A 123 16.37 3.10 -4.97
C SER A 123 15.86 1.85 -4.26
N PHE A 124 16.56 0.73 -4.43
CA PHE A 124 16.26 -0.55 -3.81
C PHE A 124 17.54 -1.10 -3.17
N GLU A 125 17.42 -1.86 -2.10
CA GLU A 125 18.54 -2.49 -1.40
C GLU A 125 18.27 -3.98 -1.24
N ILE A 126 19.25 -4.79 -1.64
CA ILE A 126 19.24 -6.24 -1.47
C ILE A 126 20.45 -6.64 -0.62
N GLY A 127 20.16 -7.12 0.58
CA GLY A 127 21.13 -7.71 1.49
C GLY A 127 20.96 -9.23 1.57
N TRP A 128 22.02 -9.90 2.03
CA TRP A 128 22.06 -11.36 2.17
C TRP A 128 22.65 -11.74 3.52
N GLU A 129 21.95 -12.61 4.26
CA GLU A 129 22.40 -13.15 5.55
C GLU A 129 21.93 -14.61 5.70
N GLY A 130 22.87 -15.56 5.71
CA GLY A 130 22.54 -16.98 5.80
C GLY A 130 21.76 -17.47 4.59
N ASN A 131 20.49 -17.86 4.78
CA ASN A 131 19.54 -18.19 3.70
C ASN A 131 18.44 -17.13 3.53
N ILE A 132 18.61 -15.95 4.14
CA ILE A 132 17.63 -14.86 4.13
C ILE A 132 18.12 -13.74 3.21
N LEU A 133 17.34 -13.48 2.16
CA LEU A 133 17.48 -12.32 1.30
C LEU A 133 16.61 -11.18 1.86
N LYS A 134 17.24 -10.08 2.23
CA LYS A 134 16.57 -8.87 2.72
C LYS A 134 16.39 -7.91 1.55
N ALA A 135 15.15 -7.66 1.14
CA ALA A 135 14.80 -6.79 0.02
C ALA A 135 13.97 -5.60 0.51
N GLN A 136 14.46 -4.38 0.34
CA GLN A 136 13.79 -3.19 0.84
C GLN A 136 13.97 -1.97 -0.06
N LEU A 137 13.01 -1.05 0.00
CA LEU A 137 13.15 0.28 -0.61
C LEU A 137 14.22 1.10 0.13
N ASN A 138 15.07 1.79 -0.62
CA ASN A 138 15.92 2.83 -0.05
C ASN A 138 15.09 4.09 0.19
N GLY A 139 14.72 4.34 1.44
CA GLY A 139 13.89 5.49 1.82
C GLY A 139 14.53 6.87 1.57
N LYS A 140 15.81 6.93 1.16
CA LYS A 140 16.50 8.18 0.79
C LYS A 140 16.31 8.55 -0.68
N VAL A 141 15.92 7.60 -1.52
CA VAL A 141 15.84 7.78 -2.98
C VAL A 141 14.40 7.61 -3.44
N SER A 142 13.79 8.70 -3.91
CA SER A 142 12.43 8.70 -4.44
C SER A 142 12.44 8.63 -5.97
N VAL A 143 11.98 7.52 -6.52
CA VAL A 143 11.92 7.27 -7.97
C VAL A 143 10.66 6.51 -8.36
N GLU A 144 10.35 6.49 -9.66
CA GLU A 144 9.23 5.74 -10.22
C GLU A 144 9.48 4.23 -10.28
N GLY A 145 8.42 3.45 -10.44
CA GLY A 145 8.46 1.98 -10.32
C GLY A 145 9.38 1.29 -11.33
N ASP A 146 9.56 1.86 -12.51
CA ASP A 146 10.49 1.39 -13.54
C ASP A 146 11.95 1.47 -13.07
N ARG A 147 12.33 2.56 -12.41
CA ARG A 147 13.66 2.69 -11.84
C ARG A 147 13.91 1.67 -10.72
N ILE A 148 12.93 1.45 -9.86
CA ILE A 148 13.02 0.45 -8.77
C ILE A 148 13.24 -0.95 -9.37
N VAL A 149 12.56 -1.29 -10.46
CA VAL A 149 12.75 -2.57 -11.17
C VAL A 149 14.17 -2.70 -11.72
N ARG A 150 14.70 -1.65 -12.37
CA ARG A 150 16.08 -1.64 -12.89
C ARG A 150 17.11 -1.83 -11.78
N ASP A 151 16.95 -1.11 -10.68
CA ASP A 151 17.86 -1.17 -9.54
C ASP A 151 17.82 -2.55 -8.86
N THR A 152 16.62 -3.11 -8.70
CA THR A 152 16.41 -4.48 -8.18
C THR A 152 17.14 -5.51 -9.05
N TYR A 153 16.94 -5.45 -10.36
CA TYR A 153 17.55 -6.41 -11.29
C TYR A 153 19.08 -6.29 -11.28
N THR A 154 19.60 -5.07 -11.37
CA THR A 154 21.05 -4.80 -11.35
C THR A 154 21.70 -5.36 -10.09
N GLN A 155 21.09 -5.14 -8.92
CA GLN A 155 21.64 -5.67 -7.67
C GLN A 155 21.59 -7.19 -7.60
N LEU A 156 20.47 -7.82 -7.97
CA LEU A 156 20.40 -9.28 -8.01
C LEU A 156 21.44 -9.87 -8.96
N GLN A 157 21.60 -9.28 -10.15
CA GLN A 157 22.57 -9.73 -11.12
C GLN A 157 24.00 -9.63 -10.55
N ASN A 158 24.35 -8.50 -9.91
CA ASN A 158 25.65 -8.34 -9.26
C ASN A 158 25.90 -9.37 -8.16
N LEU A 159 24.89 -9.68 -7.33
CA LEU A 159 25.00 -10.72 -6.30
C LEU A 159 25.20 -12.12 -6.90
N ILE A 160 24.52 -12.41 -8.02
CA ILE A 160 24.65 -13.67 -8.75
C ILE A 160 26.05 -13.78 -9.37
N ASP A 161 26.50 -12.74 -10.05
CA ASP A 161 27.80 -12.72 -10.74
C ASP A 161 28.97 -12.76 -9.75
N ALA A 162 28.79 -12.18 -8.56
CA ALA A 162 29.74 -12.28 -7.45
C ALA A 162 29.70 -13.63 -6.72
N GLY A 163 28.81 -14.54 -7.10
CA GLY A 163 28.63 -15.84 -6.43
C GLY A 163 28.06 -15.76 -5.01
N GLN A 164 27.48 -14.61 -4.63
CA GLN A 164 26.90 -14.37 -3.31
C GLN A 164 25.49 -14.97 -3.17
N LEU A 165 24.84 -15.31 -4.28
CA LEU A 165 23.62 -16.12 -4.31
C LEU A 165 23.92 -17.48 -4.95
N PRO A 166 24.50 -18.43 -4.18
CA PRO A 166 24.98 -19.70 -4.73
C PRO A 166 23.86 -20.65 -5.19
N GLY A 167 22.60 -20.34 -4.85
CA GLY A 167 21.49 -21.24 -5.07
C GLY A 167 21.53 -22.43 -4.10
N GLY A 168 20.66 -23.42 -4.32
CA GLY A 168 20.73 -24.68 -3.61
C GLY A 168 19.39 -25.34 -3.31
N LYS A 169 19.48 -26.43 -2.54
CA LYS A 169 18.33 -27.24 -2.11
C LYS A 169 17.60 -26.67 -0.90
N GLN A 170 18.27 -25.83 -0.12
CA GLN A 170 17.66 -25.17 1.03
C GLN A 170 16.71 -24.06 0.54
N PRO A 171 15.57 -23.85 1.21
CA PRO A 171 14.68 -22.75 0.88
C PRO A 171 15.38 -21.39 1.00
N LEU A 172 15.23 -20.58 -0.03
CA LEU A 172 15.52 -19.15 0.02
C LEU A 172 14.39 -18.45 0.78
N LEU A 173 14.72 -17.80 1.89
CA LEU A 173 13.78 -16.99 2.66
C LEU A 173 13.91 -15.53 2.23
N ILE A 174 12.81 -14.84 1.98
CA ILE A 174 12.82 -13.43 1.59
C ILE A 174 12.11 -12.58 2.65
N ASN A 175 12.84 -11.58 3.16
CA ASN A 175 12.36 -10.58 4.09
C ASN A 175 12.35 -9.18 3.47
N GLY A 176 11.58 -8.28 4.07
CA GLY A 176 11.64 -6.85 3.82
C GLY A 176 10.45 -6.30 3.02
N ARG A 177 10.50 -4.99 2.79
CA ARG A 177 9.41 -4.23 2.18
C ARG A 177 9.69 -3.97 0.70
N ALA A 178 9.06 -4.77 -0.14
CA ALA A 178 9.24 -4.74 -1.59
C ALA A 178 7.94 -4.34 -2.32
N PRO A 179 7.98 -3.48 -3.34
CA PRO A 179 6.86 -3.29 -4.26
C PRO A 179 6.52 -4.57 -5.02
N ILE A 180 5.28 -4.66 -5.52
CA ILE A 180 4.83 -5.79 -6.34
C ILE A 180 5.74 -6.01 -7.56
N THR A 181 6.19 -4.93 -8.21
CA THR A 181 7.04 -4.99 -9.40
C THR A 181 8.40 -5.65 -9.12
N THR A 182 8.97 -5.45 -7.94
CA THR A 182 10.24 -6.07 -7.57
C THR A 182 10.08 -7.53 -7.21
N GLY A 183 8.91 -7.96 -6.70
CA GLY A 183 8.60 -9.37 -6.50
C GLY A 183 8.69 -10.19 -7.80
N PHE A 184 8.19 -9.67 -8.92
CA PHE A 184 8.37 -10.28 -10.24
C PHE A 184 9.84 -10.37 -10.66
N ALA A 185 10.57 -9.27 -10.52
CA ALA A 185 11.99 -9.21 -10.88
C ALA A 185 12.80 -10.22 -10.05
N ILE A 186 12.59 -10.26 -8.73
CA ILE A 186 13.25 -11.21 -7.83
C ILE A 186 12.88 -12.64 -8.23
N ALA A 187 11.59 -12.97 -8.33
CA ALA A 187 11.12 -14.31 -8.68
C ALA A 187 11.77 -14.85 -9.97
N SER A 188 11.80 -14.03 -11.02
CA SER A 188 12.37 -14.43 -12.32
C SER A 188 13.87 -14.79 -12.25
N ARG A 189 14.60 -14.21 -11.30
CA ARG A 189 16.05 -14.40 -11.14
C ARG A 189 16.38 -15.54 -10.19
N VAL A 190 15.67 -15.63 -9.06
CA VAL A 190 16.01 -16.60 -8.02
C VAL A 190 15.39 -17.98 -8.26
N ALA A 191 14.31 -18.08 -9.04
CA ALA A 191 13.63 -19.35 -9.33
C ALA A 191 14.54 -20.40 -9.98
N HIS A 192 15.53 -19.98 -10.76
CA HIS A 192 16.48 -20.87 -11.41
C HIS A 192 17.67 -21.26 -10.51
N LEU A 193 17.87 -20.55 -9.40
CA LEU A 193 18.98 -20.77 -8.48
C LEU A 193 18.55 -21.61 -7.28
N TYR A 194 17.33 -21.39 -6.80
CA TYR A 194 16.81 -22.04 -5.60
C TYR A 194 15.64 -22.95 -5.94
N ARG A 195 15.66 -24.15 -5.37
CA ARG A 195 14.57 -25.12 -5.53
C ARG A 195 13.27 -24.62 -4.91
N THR A 196 13.37 -23.90 -3.80
CA THR A 196 12.23 -23.41 -3.02
C THR A 196 12.49 -21.96 -2.63
N VAL A 197 11.48 -21.11 -2.78
CA VAL A 197 11.51 -19.71 -2.33
C VAL A 197 10.29 -19.47 -1.47
N ALA A 198 10.50 -18.91 -0.28
CA ALA A 198 9.45 -18.54 0.64
C ALA A 198 9.59 -17.08 1.08
N VAL A 199 8.47 -16.37 1.16
CA VAL A 199 8.44 -14.93 1.44
C VAL A 199 7.74 -14.71 2.77
N PHE A 200 8.32 -13.88 3.62
CA PHE A 200 7.77 -13.54 4.92
C PHE A 200 6.42 -12.84 4.77
N ASP A 201 5.42 -13.30 5.54
CA ASP A 201 4.15 -12.62 5.65
C ASP A 201 3.94 -12.22 7.12
N PRO A 202 4.04 -10.92 7.47
CA PRO A 202 3.90 -10.46 8.85
C PRO A 202 2.50 -10.67 9.41
N LYS A 203 1.52 -11.00 8.57
CA LYS A 203 0.15 -11.35 9.00
C LYS A 203 0.05 -12.81 9.46
N LEU A 204 1.04 -13.62 9.10
CA LEU A 204 1.15 -15.02 9.44
C LEU A 204 2.26 -15.18 10.48
N GLY A 205 1.90 -15.52 11.71
CA GLY A 205 2.90 -15.72 12.76
C GLY A 205 2.30 -15.63 14.16
N GLU A 206 3.00 -16.26 15.10
CA GLU A 206 2.78 -16.08 16.53
C GLU A 206 4.02 -15.40 17.12
N CYS A 207 3.94 -14.92 18.36
CA CYS A 207 5.06 -14.26 19.01
C CYS A 207 6.32 -15.15 18.97
N GLY A 208 7.41 -14.64 18.38
CA GLY A 208 8.68 -15.38 18.24
C GLY A 208 8.75 -16.39 17.08
N LEU A 209 7.73 -16.51 16.24
CA LEU A 209 7.70 -17.45 15.12
C LEU A 209 7.37 -16.73 13.79
N ASP A 210 8.41 -16.29 13.09
CA ASP A 210 8.28 -15.73 11.74
C ASP A 210 7.84 -16.85 10.78
N LYS A 211 6.69 -16.66 10.10
CA LYS A 211 6.20 -17.58 9.08
C LYS A 211 6.44 -17.03 7.68
N TYR A 212 6.92 -17.91 6.82
CA TYR A 212 7.16 -17.67 5.42
C TYR A 212 6.19 -18.49 4.59
N VAL A 213 5.62 -17.89 3.56
CA VAL A 213 4.77 -18.59 2.61
C VAL A 213 5.62 -19.02 1.43
N VAL A 214 5.62 -20.32 1.12
CA VAL A 214 6.27 -20.87 -0.07
C VAL A 214 5.58 -20.30 -1.31
N VAL A 215 6.31 -19.60 -2.17
CA VAL A 215 5.78 -18.94 -3.38
C VAL A 215 6.31 -19.54 -4.67
N ILE A 216 7.43 -20.26 -4.59
CA ILE A 216 8.04 -21.00 -5.70
C ILE A 216 8.54 -22.32 -5.12
N ASP A 217 8.19 -23.43 -5.76
CA ASP A 217 8.76 -24.73 -5.42
C ASP A 217 8.92 -25.62 -6.66
N HIS A 218 10.13 -26.15 -6.81
CA HIS A 218 10.51 -27.22 -7.74
C HIS A 218 10.88 -28.49 -6.96
N GLY A 219 10.28 -28.61 -5.77
CA GLY A 219 10.74 -29.46 -4.71
C GLY A 219 9.69 -30.37 -4.12
N GLY A 220 9.78 -30.51 -2.80
CA GLY A 220 8.84 -31.32 -2.02
C GLY A 220 7.86 -30.47 -1.23
N TYR A 221 7.89 -29.14 -1.37
CA TYR A 221 6.97 -28.26 -0.68
C TYR A 221 5.75 -28.00 -1.57
N ARG A 222 4.67 -27.55 -0.95
CA ARG A 222 3.53 -27.04 -1.70
C ARG A 222 3.59 -25.51 -1.75
N VAL A 223 3.34 -24.91 -2.90
CA VAL A 223 3.16 -23.46 -2.97
C VAL A 223 1.93 -23.06 -2.12
N GLY A 224 2.12 -22.03 -1.31
CA GLY A 224 1.24 -21.57 -0.23
C GLY A 224 1.26 -22.43 1.04
N GLU A 225 2.21 -23.36 1.18
CA GLU A 225 2.62 -23.93 2.46
C GLU A 225 3.35 -22.88 3.30
N THR A 226 3.26 -22.98 4.63
CA THR A 226 3.99 -22.10 5.55
C THR A 226 5.17 -22.81 6.19
N ILE A 227 6.35 -22.19 6.15
CA ILE A 227 7.56 -22.66 6.84
C ILE A 227 8.00 -21.65 7.89
N LEU A 228 8.69 -22.11 8.93
CA LEU A 228 9.23 -21.26 10.00
C LEU A 228 10.63 -20.77 9.64
N ALA A 229 10.99 -19.58 10.12
CA ALA A 229 12.40 -19.19 10.16
C ALA A 229 13.23 -20.26 10.88
N PRO A 230 14.46 -20.56 10.43
CA PRO A 230 15.41 -21.25 11.29
C PRO A 230 15.61 -20.43 12.58
N PRO A 231 15.79 -21.07 13.74
CA PRO A 231 16.08 -20.36 14.98
C PRO A 231 17.33 -19.48 14.77
N PRO A 232 17.37 -18.28 15.36
CA PRO A 232 18.57 -17.45 15.29
C PRO A 232 19.77 -18.24 15.81
N PRO A 233 20.98 -18.03 15.25
CA PRO A 233 22.18 -18.65 15.81
C PRO A 233 22.27 -18.28 17.30
N GLU A 234 22.55 -19.28 18.15
CA GLU A 234 22.74 -19.04 19.58
C GLU A 234 23.78 -17.93 19.76
N PRO A 235 23.49 -16.92 20.62
CA PRO A 235 24.46 -15.86 20.85
C PRO A 235 25.78 -16.49 21.31
N PRO A 236 26.93 -16.04 20.81
CA PRO A 236 28.20 -16.46 21.38
C PRO A 236 28.18 -16.14 22.87
N ASP A 237 28.54 -17.11 23.72
CA ASP A 237 28.60 -16.97 25.18
C ASP A 237 29.20 -15.60 25.54
N CYS A 238 28.34 -14.68 25.99
CA CYS A 238 28.81 -13.37 26.42
C CYS A 238 29.62 -13.55 27.70
N PRO A 239 30.91 -13.16 27.74
CA PRO A 239 31.60 -13.03 29.01
C PRO A 239 30.87 -11.99 29.86
N ALA A 240 30.56 -12.37 31.08
CA ALA A 240 30.06 -11.47 32.11
C ALA A 240 31.09 -10.33 32.34
N ASP A 241 30.57 -9.16 32.65
CA ASP A 241 31.28 -7.95 33.11
C ASP A 241 31.82 -7.01 32.02
N ALA A 242 30.97 -6.07 31.61
CA ALA A 242 31.42 -4.72 31.24
C ALA A 242 30.42 -3.69 31.80
N PRO A 243 30.90 -2.68 32.57
CA PRO A 243 30.04 -1.77 33.31
C PRO A 243 29.35 -0.73 32.41
N SER A 244 28.10 -0.43 32.77
CA SER A 244 27.31 0.65 32.20
C SER A 244 27.88 2.01 32.63
N ASP A 245 28.32 2.82 31.68
CA ASP A 245 28.64 4.22 31.93
C ASP A 245 27.61 5.15 31.29
N ARG A 246 27.05 6.01 32.15
CA ARG A 246 26.12 7.10 31.84
C ARG A 246 26.85 8.39 32.21
N SER A 247 27.20 9.23 31.23
CA SER A 247 27.07 10.69 31.38
C SER A 247 27.53 11.50 30.15
N LEU A 248 26.61 12.36 29.69
CA LEU A 248 26.77 13.76 29.21
C LEU A 248 27.54 13.97 27.87
N ILE A 249 27.34 15.02 27.04
CA ILE A 249 26.99 16.43 27.24
C ILE A 249 26.35 17.02 25.95
N ASP A 250 25.53 18.06 26.10
CA ASP A 250 24.99 18.99 25.09
C ASP A 250 26.03 19.65 24.16
N ALA A 251 25.58 20.03 22.95
CA ALA A 251 25.98 21.29 22.32
C ALA A 251 24.94 21.72 21.26
N ALA A 252 24.30 22.86 21.51
CA ALA A 252 23.56 23.63 20.53
C ALA A 252 24.52 24.42 19.62
N SER A 253 24.16 24.60 18.35
CA SER A 253 24.75 25.66 17.51
C SER A 253 23.72 26.19 16.51
N ASP A 254 23.44 27.48 16.67
CA ASP A 254 22.73 28.40 15.77
C ASP A 254 23.33 28.43 14.36
N SER A 255 22.46 28.60 13.34
CA SER A 255 22.75 29.30 12.07
C SER A 255 21.44 29.55 11.27
N PRO A 256 21.41 30.60 10.41
CA PRO A 256 20.24 31.46 10.14
C PRO A 256 19.32 30.96 9.00
N PRO A 257 18.13 31.56 8.80
CA PRO A 257 17.14 31.06 7.83
C PRO A 257 17.51 31.49 6.40
N PRO A 258 17.26 30.64 5.38
CA PRO A 258 17.19 31.10 4.00
C PRO A 258 15.77 31.52 3.63
N ASP A 259 15.76 32.58 2.81
CA ASP A 259 14.65 33.35 2.29
C ASP A 259 13.43 32.57 1.78
N SER A 260 12.28 33.15 2.07
CA SER A 260 10.99 32.85 1.49
C SER A 260 10.95 33.26 0.02
N THR A 261 10.51 32.35 -0.86
CA THR A 261 9.72 32.67 -2.07
C THR A 261 9.15 31.37 -2.61
N ALA A 262 8.04 30.92 -2.01
CA ALA A 262 7.21 29.88 -2.59
C ALA A 262 6.36 30.49 -3.72
N PRO A 263 6.39 29.95 -4.95
CA PRO A 263 5.46 30.38 -5.98
C PRO A 263 4.04 29.92 -5.61
N SER A 264 3.13 30.89 -5.57
CA SER A 264 1.70 30.72 -5.42
C SER A 264 1.16 29.71 -6.46
N PRO A 265 0.46 28.64 -6.06
CA PRO A 265 -0.18 27.75 -7.01
C PRO A 265 -1.33 28.48 -7.69
N THR A 266 -1.15 28.71 -8.98
CA THR A 266 -2.18 29.17 -9.91
C THR A 266 -3.35 28.20 -9.89
N THR A 267 -4.52 28.75 -9.57
CA THR A 267 -5.83 28.13 -9.69
C THR A 267 -6.01 27.58 -11.10
N SER A 268 -5.89 26.26 -11.27
CA SER A 268 -6.31 25.56 -12.48
C SER A 268 -7.20 24.38 -12.11
N ASP A 269 -8.48 24.57 -12.42
CA ASP A 269 -9.48 23.59 -12.81
C ASP A 269 -9.67 22.33 -11.93
N ARG A 270 -10.41 22.49 -10.82
CA ARG A 270 -10.93 21.36 -10.01
C ARG A 270 -12.09 20.65 -10.73
N SER A 271 -11.82 19.96 -11.84
CA SER A 271 -12.80 19.10 -12.53
C SER A 271 -12.61 17.60 -12.28
N SER A 272 -11.99 17.22 -11.15
CA SER A 272 -11.76 15.81 -10.82
C SER A 272 -13.07 15.09 -10.45
N SER A 273 -13.32 13.96 -11.11
CA SER A 273 -14.54 13.14 -11.10
C SER A 273 -14.74 12.22 -9.92
N SER A 274 -13.82 12.27 -8.98
CA SER A 274 -13.62 11.28 -7.93
C SER A 274 -13.85 11.93 -6.58
N VAL A 275 -14.62 11.27 -5.72
CA VAL A 275 -14.72 11.66 -4.32
C VAL A 275 -13.43 11.25 -3.62
N LYS A 276 -12.69 12.23 -3.13
CA LYS A 276 -11.46 12.06 -2.34
C LYS A 276 -11.72 12.59 -0.94
N ALA A 277 -12.03 11.70 0.01
CA ALA A 277 -12.38 12.04 1.37
C ALA A 277 -11.17 11.87 2.31
N VAL A 278 -10.81 12.92 3.03
CA VAL A 278 -9.75 12.87 4.05
C VAL A 278 -10.31 12.63 5.44
N ILE A 279 -9.73 11.70 6.20
CA ILE A 279 -9.95 11.53 7.64
C ILE A 279 -8.88 12.30 8.40
N CYS A 280 -9.30 13.35 9.11
CA CYS A 280 -8.43 14.18 9.92
C CYS A 280 -8.83 14.17 11.40
N GLY A 281 -7.92 14.59 12.27
CA GLY A 281 -8.10 14.50 13.72
C GLY A 281 -6.77 14.49 14.47
N PHE A 282 -6.76 14.89 15.74
CA PHE A 282 -5.55 14.92 16.57
C PHE A 282 -4.99 13.51 16.86
N PRO A 283 -3.77 13.37 17.43
CA PRO A 283 -3.21 12.07 17.75
C PRO A 283 -4.08 11.34 18.79
N ASN A 284 -4.01 10.00 18.78
CA ASN A 284 -4.72 9.15 19.75
C ASN A 284 -6.26 9.28 19.75
N THR A 285 -6.88 9.77 18.67
CA THR A 285 -8.35 9.77 18.49
C THR A 285 -8.89 8.49 17.85
N GLY A 286 -8.03 7.49 17.59
CA GLY A 286 -8.44 6.24 16.95
C GLY A 286 -8.51 6.28 15.42
N LYS A 287 -7.90 7.29 14.75
CA LYS A 287 -7.92 7.43 13.28
C LYS A 287 -7.53 6.16 12.53
N THR A 288 -6.43 5.50 12.89
CA THR A 288 -6.01 4.24 12.25
C THR A 288 -7.07 3.15 12.41
N CYS A 289 -7.70 3.03 13.58
CA CYS A 289 -8.75 2.05 13.84
C CYS A 289 -10.01 2.34 13.02
N LEU A 290 -10.41 3.61 12.93
CA LEU A 290 -11.52 4.06 12.08
C LEU A 290 -11.22 3.79 10.60
N HIS A 291 -9.99 4.10 10.15
CA HIS A 291 -9.53 3.90 8.78
C HIS A 291 -9.58 2.42 8.37
N ASP A 292 -9.06 1.52 9.20
CA ASP A 292 -9.10 0.06 8.95
C ASP A 292 -10.54 -0.47 8.97
N GLY A 293 -11.35 -0.06 9.95
CA GLY A 293 -12.76 -0.41 10.03
C GLY A 293 -13.55 0.05 8.79
N LEU A 294 -13.35 1.30 8.38
CA LEU A 294 -14.00 1.89 7.21
C LEU A 294 -13.55 1.22 5.92
N LYS A 295 -12.26 0.90 5.78
CA LYS A 295 -11.75 0.10 4.66
C LYS A 295 -12.55 -1.20 4.54
N LYS A 296 -12.63 -1.99 5.61
CA LYS A 296 -13.37 -3.27 5.62
C LYS A 296 -14.87 -3.07 5.37
N ALA A 297 -15.48 -2.02 5.90
CA ALA A 297 -16.89 -1.71 5.69
C ALA A 297 -17.18 -1.38 4.21
N LEU A 298 -16.38 -0.53 3.58
CA LEU A 298 -16.51 -0.15 2.17
C LEU A 298 -16.37 -1.37 1.24
N HIS A 299 -15.49 -2.33 1.57
CA HIS A 299 -15.35 -3.55 0.78
C HIS A 299 -16.62 -4.40 0.73
N ARG A 300 -17.53 -4.26 1.72
CA ARG A 300 -18.81 -4.98 1.78
C ARG A 300 -19.95 -4.28 1.03
N ILE A 301 -19.74 -3.06 0.52
CA ILE A 301 -20.76 -2.29 -0.18
C ILE A 301 -20.60 -2.51 -1.71
N PRO A 302 -21.59 -3.09 -2.40
CA PRO A 302 -21.46 -3.43 -3.83
C PRO A 302 -21.35 -2.25 -4.79
N ASP A 303 -21.91 -1.09 -4.44
CA ASP A 303 -22.15 0.03 -5.37
C ASP A 303 -20.85 0.78 -5.77
N VAL A 304 -19.80 0.68 -4.97
CA VAL A 304 -18.51 1.35 -5.19
C VAL A 304 -17.39 0.32 -5.23
N ARG A 305 -17.43 -0.53 -6.25
CA ARG A 305 -16.49 -1.66 -6.40
C ARG A 305 -15.02 -1.22 -6.51
N ASP A 306 -14.77 -0.02 -6.98
CA ASP A 306 -13.44 0.55 -7.11
C ASP A 306 -13.04 1.43 -5.92
N ALA A 307 -13.78 1.44 -4.80
CA ALA A 307 -13.36 2.18 -3.60
C ALA A 307 -11.93 1.82 -3.19
N TYR A 308 -11.15 2.84 -2.84
CA TYR A 308 -9.75 2.70 -2.47
C TYR A 308 -9.45 3.46 -1.19
N VAL A 309 -8.66 2.84 -0.31
CA VAL A 309 -8.33 3.39 1.01
C VAL A 309 -6.83 3.30 1.23
N ILE A 310 -6.17 4.44 1.49
CA ILE A 310 -4.71 4.53 1.63
C ILE A 310 -4.32 5.31 2.89
N SER A 311 -3.09 5.10 3.38
CA SER A 311 -2.51 5.97 4.40
C SER A 311 -1.79 7.16 3.76
N GLY A 312 -2.10 8.36 4.26
CA GLY A 312 -1.38 9.60 3.93
C GLY A 312 -0.23 9.91 4.89
N CYS A 313 -0.03 9.13 5.95
CA CYS A 313 0.96 9.41 6.99
C CYS A 313 2.18 8.47 6.89
N PRO A 314 3.43 8.97 7.01
CA PRO A 314 4.64 8.14 7.03
C PRO A 314 4.93 7.55 8.42
N ASP A 315 3.91 7.15 9.17
CA ASP A 315 4.05 6.68 10.57
C ASP A 315 4.46 5.22 10.72
N GLY A 316 4.74 4.56 9.60
CA GLY A 316 5.09 3.14 9.54
C GLY A 316 3.88 2.22 9.70
N GLU A 317 2.66 2.74 9.83
CA GLU A 317 1.45 1.92 9.91
C GLU A 317 0.90 1.63 8.49
N GLY A 318 0.28 0.46 8.33
CA GLY A 318 -0.45 0.06 7.13
C GLY A 318 -1.48 -1.00 7.49
N SER A 319 -2.22 -1.52 6.49
CA SER A 319 -3.23 -2.56 6.79
C SER A 319 -2.65 -3.84 7.38
N TRP A 320 -1.36 -4.11 7.15
CA TRP A 320 -0.65 -5.21 7.81
C TRP A 320 -0.56 -4.99 9.33
N PHE A 321 -0.39 -3.75 9.81
CA PHE A 321 -0.15 -3.47 11.23
C PHE A 321 -1.34 -3.84 12.10
N SER A 322 -2.57 -3.46 11.71
CA SER A 322 -3.79 -3.81 12.45
C SER A 322 -4.08 -5.30 12.47
N GLU A 323 -3.63 -6.05 11.47
CA GLU A 323 -3.75 -7.51 11.44
C GLU A 323 -2.67 -8.16 12.30
N THR A 324 -1.40 -7.75 12.14
CA THR A 324 -0.26 -8.29 12.91
C THR A 324 -0.40 -8.00 14.41
N VAL A 325 -0.83 -6.80 14.82
CA VAL A 325 -0.88 -6.42 16.25
C VAL A 325 -1.84 -7.30 17.06
N ARG A 326 -2.87 -7.89 16.41
CA ARG A 326 -3.84 -8.79 17.06
C ARG A 326 -3.23 -10.15 17.44
N HIS A 327 -2.16 -10.55 16.77
CA HIS A 327 -1.54 -11.88 16.94
C HIS A 327 -0.09 -11.80 17.43
N ASN A 328 0.63 -10.74 17.09
CA ASN A 328 2.03 -10.51 17.44
C ASN A 328 2.32 -8.99 17.58
N PRO A 329 1.96 -8.37 18.73
CA PRO A 329 2.11 -6.94 18.95
C PRO A 329 3.57 -6.47 18.98
N GLU A 330 4.49 -7.34 19.41
CA GLU A 330 5.93 -7.04 19.44
C GLU A 330 6.51 -6.91 18.04
N LEU A 331 6.21 -7.86 17.15
CA LEU A 331 6.59 -7.80 15.75
C LEU A 331 5.95 -6.59 15.06
N ALA A 332 4.66 -6.32 15.32
CA ALA A 332 3.97 -5.16 14.77
C ALA A 332 4.71 -3.85 15.11
N ARG A 333 5.11 -3.68 16.38
CA ARG A 333 5.85 -2.51 16.85
C ARG A 333 7.23 -2.42 16.20
N LYS A 334 7.98 -3.54 16.16
CA LYS A 334 9.31 -3.61 15.52
C LYS A 334 9.24 -3.17 14.05
N LEU A 335 8.35 -3.79 13.26
CA LEU A 335 8.18 -3.47 11.84
C LEU A 335 7.70 -2.04 11.63
N LYS A 336 6.84 -1.52 12.52
CA LYS A 336 6.38 -0.14 12.44
C LYS A 336 7.55 0.84 12.64
N ASP A 337 8.38 0.60 13.65
CA ASP A 337 9.53 1.44 13.93
C ASP A 337 10.55 1.39 12.77
N GLU A 338 10.74 0.21 12.16
CA GLU A 338 11.55 0.03 10.94
C GLU A 338 10.98 0.75 9.71
N TYR A 339 9.65 0.77 9.55
CA TYR A 339 8.98 1.32 8.35
C TYR A 339 8.62 2.79 8.45
N LYS A 340 8.74 3.38 9.64
CA LYS A 340 8.46 4.79 9.87
C LYS A 340 9.50 5.65 9.17
N THR A 341 9.06 6.59 8.34
CA THR A 341 9.94 7.53 7.65
C THR A 341 9.71 8.95 8.16
N LYS A 342 10.62 9.86 7.80
CA LYS A 342 10.46 11.28 8.15
C LYS A 342 9.28 11.86 7.39
N PHE A 343 8.51 12.71 8.07
CA PHE A 343 7.43 13.46 7.46
C PHE A 343 8.00 14.75 6.87
N THR A 344 8.49 14.68 5.62
CA THR A 344 9.14 15.80 4.93
C THR A 344 8.20 16.48 3.94
N PRO A 345 8.50 17.73 3.51
CA PRO A 345 7.75 18.40 2.44
C PRO A 345 7.74 17.60 1.13
N GLU A 346 8.84 16.92 0.79
CA GLU A 346 8.95 16.10 -0.42
C GLU A 346 8.01 14.90 -0.35
N PHE A 347 7.95 14.23 0.81
CA PHE A 347 6.98 13.17 1.06
C PHE A 347 5.54 13.70 0.88
N ALA A 348 5.25 14.86 1.46
CA ALA A 348 3.92 15.46 1.39
C ALA A 348 3.52 15.79 -0.05
N ALA A 349 4.44 16.37 -0.83
CA ALA A 349 4.22 16.68 -2.25
C ALA A 349 4.05 15.40 -3.10
N ALA A 350 4.87 14.37 -2.87
CA ALA A 350 4.73 13.08 -3.55
C ALA A 350 3.39 12.41 -3.23
N LYS A 351 2.99 12.42 -1.96
CA LYS A 351 1.71 11.86 -1.51
C LYS A 351 0.52 12.64 -2.08
N ALA A 352 0.59 13.97 -2.14
CA ALA A 352 -0.43 14.80 -2.77
C ALA A 352 -0.58 14.47 -4.26
N ARG A 353 0.53 14.30 -5.00
CA ARG A 353 0.48 13.86 -6.40
C ARG A 353 -0.14 12.47 -6.55
N GLU A 354 0.18 11.54 -5.66
CA GLU A 354 -0.42 10.19 -5.64
C GLU A 354 -1.94 10.27 -5.43
N ILE A 355 -2.40 11.03 -4.42
CA ILE A 355 -3.83 11.24 -4.15
C ILE A 355 -4.52 11.91 -5.35
N ALA A 356 -3.87 12.89 -5.99
CA ALA A 356 -4.38 13.57 -7.18
C ALA A 356 -4.55 12.61 -8.37
N ALA A 357 -3.60 11.70 -8.59
CA ALA A 357 -3.61 10.76 -9.71
C ALA A 357 -4.61 9.60 -9.55
N ILE A 358 -5.02 9.27 -8.33
CA ILE A 358 -6.00 8.20 -8.10
C ILE A 358 -7.37 8.59 -8.69
N ALA A 359 -7.81 7.79 -9.67
CA ALA A 359 -9.05 8.00 -10.42
C ALA A 359 -10.24 7.16 -9.93
N ASN A 360 -10.03 6.34 -8.89
CA ASN A 360 -11.08 5.55 -8.24
C ASN A 360 -12.26 6.44 -7.83
N SER A 361 -13.49 5.96 -7.99
CA SER A 361 -14.68 6.76 -7.73
C SER A 361 -14.81 7.28 -6.29
N LEU A 362 -14.31 6.50 -5.34
CA LEU A 362 -14.15 6.88 -3.95
C LEU A 362 -12.74 6.53 -3.49
N LEU A 363 -11.96 7.55 -3.15
CA LEU A 363 -10.72 7.46 -2.41
C LEU A 363 -10.96 7.96 -0.99
N VAL A 364 -10.58 7.16 0.00
CA VAL A 364 -10.48 7.60 1.39
C VAL A 364 -9.03 7.55 1.84
N PHE A 365 -8.56 8.58 2.52
CA PHE A 365 -7.21 8.59 3.07
C PHE A 365 -7.20 9.30 4.43
N ASP A 366 -6.29 8.91 5.31
CA ASP A 366 -6.06 9.61 6.57
C ASP A 366 -4.78 10.46 6.51
N VAL A 367 -4.69 11.43 7.42
CA VAL A 367 -3.54 12.32 7.57
C VAL A 367 -2.96 12.29 8.98
N GLY A 368 -1.73 12.79 9.12
CA GLY A 368 -1.06 12.87 10.41
C GLY A 368 -1.85 13.67 11.44
N GLY A 369 -1.65 13.40 12.73
CA GLY A 369 -2.42 14.03 13.80
C GLY A 369 -2.11 15.49 14.12
N LYS A 370 -1.43 16.24 13.23
CA LYS A 370 -0.99 17.62 13.50
C LYS A 370 -1.56 18.58 12.46
N LEU A 371 -1.84 19.81 12.85
CA LEU A 371 -2.15 20.89 11.91
C LEU A 371 -0.81 21.41 11.35
N SER A 372 -0.35 20.85 10.22
CA SER A 372 0.98 21.14 9.66
C SER A 372 0.94 21.50 8.18
N ALA A 373 2.00 22.14 7.68
CA ALA A 373 2.14 22.50 6.26
C ALA A 373 2.18 21.26 5.35
N GLU A 374 2.75 20.16 5.83
CA GLU A 374 2.78 18.88 5.13
C GLU A 374 1.37 18.31 4.98
N ASN A 375 0.58 18.30 6.05
CA ASN A 375 -0.82 17.88 5.99
C ASN A 375 -1.66 18.80 5.10
N ARG A 376 -1.38 20.12 5.10
CA ARG A 376 -2.02 21.06 4.16
C ARG A 376 -1.76 20.63 2.71
N THR A 377 -0.54 20.25 2.40
CA THR A 377 -0.13 19.79 1.06
C THR A 377 -0.82 18.48 0.70
N ILE A 378 -0.81 17.49 1.60
CA ILE A 378 -1.45 16.17 1.38
C ILE A 378 -2.97 16.30 1.20
N MET A 379 -3.60 17.20 1.94
CA MET A 379 -5.05 17.44 1.88
C MET A 379 -5.48 18.27 0.66
N SER A 380 -4.56 18.94 -0.03
CA SER A 380 -4.89 19.82 -1.16
C SER A 380 -5.68 19.16 -2.31
N PRO A 381 -5.50 17.87 -2.64
CA PRO A 381 -6.31 17.21 -3.67
C PRO A 381 -7.60 16.58 -3.10
N ALA A 382 -7.88 16.72 -1.80
CA ALA A 382 -9.12 16.24 -1.21
C ALA A 382 -10.32 17.05 -1.73
N THR A 383 -11.47 16.40 -1.70
CA THR A 383 -12.77 17.00 -2.06
C THR A 383 -13.68 17.17 -0.85
N HIS A 384 -13.52 16.33 0.18
CA HIS A 384 -14.36 16.32 1.37
C HIS A 384 -13.51 15.94 2.59
N ALA A 385 -13.93 16.36 3.77
CA ALA A 385 -13.28 16.05 5.04
C ALA A 385 -14.21 15.31 6.01
N VAL A 386 -13.63 14.39 6.77
CA VAL A 386 -14.21 13.68 7.90
C VAL A 386 -13.35 13.99 9.12
N ILE A 387 -13.94 14.63 10.13
CA ILE A 387 -13.24 15.00 11.36
C ILE A 387 -13.49 13.91 12.41
N LEU A 388 -12.42 13.41 13.03
CA LEU A 388 -12.46 12.54 14.20
C LEU A 388 -11.79 13.22 15.39
N ALA A 389 -12.57 13.52 16.43
CA ALA A 389 -12.17 14.38 17.54
C ALA A 389 -12.62 13.82 18.90
N LYS A 390 -11.99 14.26 19.99
CA LYS A 390 -12.42 13.92 21.37
C LYS A 390 -13.27 15.01 22.03
N SER A 391 -13.24 16.22 21.50
CA SER A 391 -13.89 17.40 22.09
C SER A 391 -14.27 18.42 21.02
N ASP A 392 -15.15 19.35 21.36
CA ASP A 392 -15.58 20.42 20.46
C ASP A 392 -14.42 21.35 20.08
N ALA A 393 -13.49 21.63 20.99
CA ALA A 393 -12.29 22.40 20.70
C ALA A 393 -11.40 21.74 19.63
N GLU A 394 -11.31 20.40 19.63
CA GLU A 394 -10.60 19.67 18.58
C GLU A 394 -11.33 19.77 17.24
N VAL A 395 -12.67 19.73 17.25
CA VAL A 395 -13.50 19.90 16.05
C VAL A 395 -13.29 21.30 15.46
N GLU A 396 -13.39 22.35 16.27
CA GLU A 396 -13.21 23.75 15.84
C GLU A 396 -11.85 23.97 15.17
N ALA A 397 -10.78 23.43 15.74
CA ALA A 397 -9.43 23.55 15.20
C ALA A 397 -9.30 22.89 13.81
N TRP A 398 -9.84 21.68 13.64
CA TRP A 398 -9.84 21.00 12.33
C TRP A 398 -10.83 21.62 11.34
N GLN A 399 -11.96 22.15 11.81
CA GLN A 399 -12.90 22.90 10.98
C GLN A 399 -12.24 24.14 10.38
N ALA A 400 -11.49 24.91 11.18
CA ALA A 400 -10.72 26.05 10.69
C ALA A 400 -9.70 25.64 9.62
N PHE A 401 -8.95 24.56 9.88
CA PHE A 401 -7.96 24.04 8.94
C PHE A 401 -8.57 23.55 7.61
N CYS A 402 -9.72 22.87 7.66
CA CYS A 402 -10.46 22.44 6.48
C CYS A 402 -11.04 23.63 5.69
N ARG A 403 -11.50 24.67 6.39
CA ARG A 403 -12.03 25.89 5.78
C ARG A 403 -10.96 26.63 4.96
N GLU A 404 -9.72 26.68 5.45
CA GLU A 404 -8.60 27.25 4.71
C GLU A 404 -8.24 26.50 3.40
N LEU A 405 -8.74 25.28 3.24
CA LEU A 405 -8.52 24.43 2.07
C LEU A 405 -9.76 24.32 1.16
N ASP A 406 -10.83 25.04 1.50
CA ASP A 406 -12.15 24.93 0.87
C ASP A 406 -12.66 23.48 0.87
N LEU A 407 -12.45 22.76 1.98
CA LEU A 407 -12.88 21.38 2.14
C LEU A 407 -14.23 21.31 2.87
N PRO A 408 -15.33 20.94 2.19
CA PRO A 408 -16.60 20.69 2.84
C PRO A 408 -16.48 19.50 3.80
N ILE A 409 -17.03 19.66 5.00
CA ILE A 409 -16.97 18.64 6.05
C ILE A 409 -18.24 17.80 5.98
N VAL A 410 -18.10 16.53 5.62
CA VAL A 410 -19.23 15.62 5.43
C VAL A 410 -19.57 14.83 6.68
N ALA A 411 -18.60 14.68 7.60
CA ALA A 411 -18.84 14.01 8.86
C ALA A 411 -17.99 14.55 10.01
N ILE A 412 -18.57 14.62 11.20
CA ILE A 412 -17.89 14.92 12.46
C ILE A 412 -18.16 13.78 13.45
N LEU A 413 -17.12 13.04 13.80
CA LEU A 413 -17.20 11.88 14.68
C LEU A 413 -16.48 12.16 15.98
N TYR A 414 -17.18 11.99 17.10
CA TYR A 414 -16.60 12.06 18.43
C TYR A 414 -16.10 10.67 18.84
N SER A 415 -14.80 10.53 19.00
CA SER A 415 -14.16 9.32 19.52
C SER A 415 -14.26 9.29 21.04
N ASP A 416 -15.07 8.38 21.56
CA ASP A 416 -15.18 8.12 23.00
C ASP A 416 -14.53 6.78 23.34
N TYR A 417 -13.28 6.81 23.84
CA TYR A 417 -12.54 5.58 24.16
C TYR A 417 -13.17 4.77 25.30
N HIS A 418 -13.93 5.41 26.19
CA HIS A 418 -14.58 4.77 27.34
C HIS A 418 -16.07 4.51 27.12
N GLY A 419 -16.61 4.96 25.99
CA GLY A 419 -17.98 4.68 25.58
C GLY A 419 -18.21 3.18 25.32
N THR A 420 -19.47 2.76 25.41
CA THR A 420 -19.88 1.36 25.25
C THR A 420 -20.72 1.10 24.00
N SER A 421 -21.12 2.16 23.29
CA SER A 421 -21.95 2.05 22.10
C SER A 421 -21.75 3.24 21.16
N ASP A 422 -21.84 2.98 19.87
CA ASP A 422 -21.94 4.03 18.86
C ASP A 422 -23.29 4.73 18.91
N ARG A 423 -23.33 6.00 18.50
CA ARG A 423 -24.58 6.76 18.43
C ARG A 423 -24.55 7.78 17.30
N VAL A 424 -25.56 7.76 16.43
CA VAL A 424 -25.77 8.82 15.43
C VAL A 424 -26.56 9.95 16.08
N ALA A 425 -26.06 11.17 15.96
CA ALA A 425 -26.76 12.36 16.43
C ALA A 425 -27.88 12.72 15.45
N THR A 426 -29.01 13.21 15.96
CA THR A 426 -30.04 13.83 15.12
C THR A 426 -29.62 15.25 14.73
N PRO A 427 -30.13 15.84 13.63
CA PRO A 427 -29.79 17.21 13.25
C PRO A 427 -30.01 18.25 14.36
N GLN A 428 -31.00 18.02 15.24
CA GLN A 428 -31.28 18.87 16.40
C GLN A 428 -30.22 18.76 17.51
N GLU A 429 -29.48 17.65 17.55
CA GLU A 429 -28.41 17.39 18.51
C GLU A 429 -27.03 17.80 18.00
N TYR A 430 -26.96 18.41 16.80
CA TYR A 430 -25.69 18.75 16.22
C TYR A 430 -24.97 19.84 17.04
N ARG A 431 -23.72 19.57 17.41
CA ARG A 431 -22.97 20.34 18.42
C ARG A 431 -22.23 21.56 17.87
N SER A 432 -22.32 21.82 16.57
CA SER A 432 -21.57 22.89 15.88
C SER A 432 -22.49 23.98 15.34
N GLU A 433 -22.13 25.25 15.58
CA GLU A 433 -22.71 26.40 14.89
C GLU A 433 -22.11 26.51 13.47
N GLY A 434 -22.94 26.55 12.41
CA GLY A 434 -22.50 26.69 11.02
C GLY A 434 -23.17 25.72 10.03
N GLU A 435 -22.53 25.47 8.88
CA GLU A 435 -22.96 24.40 7.96
C GLU A 435 -22.86 23.04 8.64
N PHE A 436 -24.00 22.36 8.72
CA PHE A 436 -24.10 21.07 9.37
C PHE A 436 -23.47 19.97 8.51
N PRO A 437 -22.65 19.07 9.10
CA PRO A 437 -22.16 17.93 8.37
C PRO A 437 -23.33 17.00 8.01
N ILE A 438 -23.14 16.18 6.96
CA ILE A 438 -24.13 15.16 6.59
C ILE A 438 -24.31 14.16 7.75
N LEU A 439 -23.22 13.82 8.45
CA LEU A 439 -23.21 12.89 9.57
C LEU A 439 -22.52 13.48 10.81
N GLN A 440 -23.17 13.41 11.96
CA GLN A 440 -22.50 13.62 13.24
C GLN A 440 -22.85 12.51 14.23
N GLY A 441 -21.92 12.17 15.11
CA GLY A 441 -22.19 11.20 16.16
C GLY A 441 -20.96 10.76 16.92
N PHE A 442 -21.12 9.67 17.66
CA PHE A 442 -20.14 9.10 18.57
C PHE A 442 -19.72 7.73 18.08
N VAL A 443 -18.42 7.50 18.02
CA VAL A 443 -17.83 6.19 17.81
C VAL A 443 -17.13 5.79 19.11
N HIS A 444 -17.56 4.67 19.69
CA HIS A 444 -17.02 4.22 20.96
C HIS A 444 -15.72 3.43 20.74
N HIS A 445 -14.86 3.38 21.77
CA HIS A 445 -13.76 2.43 21.96
C HIS A 445 -12.99 2.04 20.68
N LEU A 446 -12.39 3.01 19.98
CA LEU A 446 -11.57 2.72 18.79
C LEU A 446 -10.20 2.13 19.19
N ASP A 447 -10.18 0.82 19.42
CA ASP A 447 -8.98 0.06 19.78
C ASP A 447 -8.44 -0.77 18.60
N ARG A 448 -7.12 -0.94 18.54
CA ARG A 448 -6.43 -1.66 17.45
C ARG A 448 -6.67 -3.17 17.49
N THR A 449 -7.06 -3.70 18.65
CA THR A 449 -7.35 -5.12 18.84
C THR A 449 -8.75 -5.50 18.35
N GLU A 450 -9.64 -4.52 18.14
CA GLU A 450 -11.03 -4.76 17.73
C GLU A 450 -11.28 -4.50 16.23
N ASP A 451 -12.27 -5.18 15.67
CA ASP A 451 -12.77 -4.89 14.32
C ASP A 451 -13.93 -3.90 14.37
N ALA A 452 -13.64 -2.64 14.01
CA ALA A 452 -14.64 -1.58 13.94
C ALA A 452 -15.55 -1.65 12.70
N SER A 453 -15.31 -2.56 11.75
CA SER A 453 -15.97 -2.55 10.43
C SER A 453 -17.47 -2.83 10.42
N SER A 454 -17.98 -3.47 11.46
CA SER A 454 -19.42 -3.76 11.64
C SER A 454 -20.14 -2.70 12.49
N ARG A 455 -19.38 -1.77 13.10
CA ARG A 455 -19.92 -0.77 14.02
C ARG A 455 -20.84 0.21 13.30
N LEU A 456 -21.89 0.66 14.00
CA LEU A 456 -22.94 1.51 13.45
C LEU A 456 -22.35 2.76 12.79
N MET A 457 -21.50 3.50 13.51
CA MET A 457 -20.96 4.77 13.05
C MET A 457 -20.06 4.59 11.81
N VAL A 458 -19.28 3.51 11.78
CA VAL A 458 -18.42 3.16 10.64
C VAL A 458 -19.26 2.82 9.41
N ARG A 459 -20.36 2.10 9.58
CA ARG A 459 -21.29 1.76 8.49
C ARG A 459 -22.03 2.98 7.96
N GLU A 460 -22.49 3.89 8.84
CA GLU A 460 -23.13 5.12 8.39
C GLU A 460 -22.15 6.04 7.66
N LEU A 461 -20.91 6.17 8.16
CA LEU A 461 -19.87 6.91 7.46
C LEU A 461 -19.60 6.31 6.07
N ALA A 462 -19.49 4.99 5.96
CA ALA A 462 -19.30 4.30 4.69
C ALA A 462 -20.44 4.62 3.70
N ARG A 463 -21.70 4.62 4.16
CA ARG A 463 -22.87 4.96 3.34
C ARG A 463 -22.84 6.40 2.86
N VAL A 464 -22.52 7.36 3.73
CA VAL A 464 -22.41 8.78 3.35
C VAL A 464 -21.38 8.96 2.24
N LEU A 465 -20.19 8.37 2.39
CA LEU A 465 -19.13 8.48 1.38
C LEU A 465 -19.50 7.80 0.06
N VAL A 466 -20.19 6.65 0.12
CA VAL A 466 -20.69 5.96 -1.07
C VAL A 466 -21.75 6.79 -1.80
N ASN A 467 -22.72 7.35 -1.07
CA ASN A 467 -23.78 8.18 -1.66
C ASN A 467 -23.19 9.40 -2.36
N LEU A 468 -22.22 10.08 -1.74
CA LEU A 468 -21.50 11.19 -2.37
C LEU A 468 -20.84 10.78 -3.70
N ALA A 469 -20.23 9.59 -3.73
CA ALA A 469 -19.60 9.08 -4.95
C ALA A 469 -20.64 8.73 -6.05
N ILE A 470 -21.81 8.22 -5.67
CA ILE A 470 -22.92 7.91 -6.59
C ILE A 470 -23.54 9.20 -7.14
N GLU A 471 -23.80 10.19 -6.29
CA GLU A 471 -24.40 11.48 -6.67
C GLU A 471 -23.48 12.24 -7.64
N GLN A 472 -22.18 12.31 -7.35
CA GLN A 472 -21.22 12.93 -8.26
C GLN A 472 -21.18 12.25 -9.64
N ARG A 473 -21.35 10.91 -9.70
CA ARG A 473 -21.48 10.17 -10.96
C ARG A 473 -22.78 10.53 -11.69
N ALA A 474 -23.91 10.59 -10.99
CA ALA A 474 -25.22 10.87 -11.59
C ALA A 474 -25.30 12.27 -12.21
N HIS A 475 -24.76 13.29 -11.54
CA HIS A 475 -24.73 14.67 -12.06
C HIS A 475 -23.96 14.78 -13.40
N ARG A 476 -22.99 13.90 -13.66
CA ARG A 476 -22.23 13.86 -14.91
C ARG A 476 -23.01 13.31 -16.09
N THR A 477 -23.76 12.23 -15.89
CA THR A 477 -24.56 11.59 -16.96
C THR A 477 -25.63 12.54 -17.51
N ILE A 478 -26.19 13.38 -16.63
CA ILE A 478 -27.19 14.39 -17.00
C ILE A 478 -26.55 15.59 -17.72
N GLY A 479 -25.35 16.01 -17.29
CA GLY A 479 -24.60 17.12 -17.91
C GLY A 479 -24.11 16.83 -19.33
N THR A 480 -23.68 15.60 -19.62
CA THR A 480 -23.23 15.18 -20.96
C THR A 480 -24.38 15.08 -21.97
N SER A 481 -25.61 14.78 -21.51
CA SER A 481 -26.79 14.69 -22.38
C SER A 481 -27.34 16.06 -22.83
N ARG A 482 -26.96 17.16 -22.16
CA ARG A 482 -27.37 18.53 -22.53
C ARG A 482 -26.39 19.26 -23.45
N GLN A 483 -25.20 18.70 -23.69
CA GLN A 483 -24.21 19.26 -24.63
C GLN A 483 -24.28 18.63 -26.04
N ILE A 484 -25.18 17.66 -26.26
CA ILE A 484 -25.37 16.98 -27.56
C ILE A 484 -26.73 17.35 -28.18
N SER A 485 -27.48 18.27 -27.58
CA SER A 485 -28.79 18.75 -28.07
C SER A 485 -28.72 20.15 -28.66
#